data_AF-A2E7G3-F1
#
_entry.id   AF-A2E7G3-F1
#
_cell.length_a   1.000
_cell.length_b   1.000
_cell.length_c   1.000
_cell.angle_alpha   90.00
_cell.angle_beta   90.00
_cell.angle_gamma   90.00
#
_symmetry.space_group_name_H-M   'P 1'
#
loop_
_entity.id
_entity.type
_entity.pdbx_description
1 polymer ?
#
loop_
_entity_poly.entity_id
_entity_poly.type
_entity_poly.pdbx_seq_one_letter_code
_entity_poly.pdbx_strand_id
1 'polypeptide(L)'
;MDVDETWDGQLVETSSFDSQFEEEKPLKKLWNRLFGLFICVCVGIYAGLMCRTMQESWIYAALFCGESLVCACVAGIIKTYSFKKSITAFAIYYLISAIVTPITTWLSFAFSY
;
A
#
# COMPACT_ATOMS: atom_id res chain seq x y z
N MET A 1 -29.58 -21.37 -29.33
CA MET A 1 -30.04 -19.98 -29.42
C MET A 1 -29.76 -19.35 -28.08
N ASP A 2 -28.68 -18.58 -28.12
CA ASP A 2 -28.04 -17.79 -27.07
C ASP A 2 -28.99 -16.75 -26.48
N VAL A 3 -28.91 -16.54 -25.16
CA VAL A 3 -29.03 -15.20 -24.58
C VAL A 3 -28.08 -15.16 -23.37
N ASP A 4 -26.92 -14.55 -23.60
CA ASP A 4 -26.06 -13.97 -22.57
C ASP A 4 -26.89 -12.99 -21.71
N GLU A 5 -27.12 -13.33 -20.44
CA GLU A 5 -27.47 -12.33 -19.43
C GLU A 5 -26.17 -11.75 -18.89
N THR A 6 -25.62 -10.83 -19.67
CA THR A 6 -24.65 -9.82 -19.26
C THR A 6 -25.13 -9.15 -17.98
N TRP A 7 -24.52 -9.53 -16.85
CA TRP A 7 -24.65 -8.81 -15.60
C TRP A 7 -23.89 -7.48 -15.75
N ASP A 8 -24.61 -6.46 -16.21
CA ASP A 8 -24.13 -5.10 -16.36
C ASP A 8 -23.74 -4.57 -14.98
N GLY A 9 -22.42 -4.42 -14.80
CA GLY A 9 -21.85 -3.76 -13.65
C GLY A 9 -22.46 -2.38 -13.52
N GLN A 10 -23.37 -2.24 -12.56
CA GLN A 10 -23.71 -0.95 -11.99
C GLN A 10 -22.40 -0.31 -11.53
N LEU A 11 -21.93 0.59 -12.38
CA LEU A 11 -21.05 1.70 -12.10
C LEU A 11 -21.62 2.38 -10.85
N VAL A 12 -21.19 1.93 -9.69
CA VAL A 12 -21.33 2.69 -8.45
C VAL A 12 -20.48 3.93 -8.69
N GLU A 13 -21.17 5.00 -9.07
CA GLU A 13 -20.75 6.38 -8.95
C GLU A 13 -20.21 6.59 -7.53
N THR A 14 -18.92 6.34 -7.36
CA THR A 14 -18.12 7.03 -6.36
C THR A 14 -17.57 8.25 -7.07
N SER A 15 -18.37 9.29 -7.02
CA SER A 15 -17.99 10.67 -7.27
C SER A 15 -16.75 11.02 -6.45
N SER A 16 -15.59 10.99 -7.12
CA SER A 16 -14.39 11.85 -6.98
C SER A 16 -13.08 11.10 -7.26
N PHE A 17 -13.02 10.25 -8.29
CA PHE A 17 -11.74 9.74 -8.82
C PHE A 17 -11.71 9.73 -10.35
N ASP A 18 -12.47 10.64 -10.97
CA ASP A 18 -12.34 10.95 -12.38
C ASP A 18 -12.08 12.45 -12.55
N SER A 19 -10.82 12.81 -12.39
CA SER A 19 -10.26 13.91 -13.14
C SER A 19 -8.81 13.58 -13.44
N GLN A 20 -8.60 13.23 -14.70
CA GLN A 20 -7.39 13.51 -15.49
C GLN A 20 -6.54 12.30 -15.89
N PHE A 21 -7.15 11.50 -16.77
CA PHE A 21 -6.56 11.09 -18.05
C PHE A 21 -6.33 12.29 -19.00
N GLU A 22 -5.99 13.48 -18.48
CA GLU A 22 -5.42 14.56 -19.27
C GLU A 22 -3.90 14.39 -19.28
N GLU A 23 -3.27 14.97 -20.28
CA GLU A 23 -1.84 15.04 -20.57
C GLU A 23 -1.06 15.77 -19.45
N GLU A 24 -1.17 15.31 -18.21
CA GLU A 24 -0.62 15.94 -17.03
C GLU A 24 0.85 15.55 -16.86
N LYS A 25 1.70 16.57 -17.02
CA LYS A 25 3.16 16.60 -16.82
C LYS A 25 3.68 15.46 -15.93
N PRO A 26 4.75 14.74 -16.35
CA PRO A 26 5.30 13.57 -15.64
C PRO A 26 5.61 13.84 -14.15
N LEU A 27 5.83 15.10 -13.79
CA LEU A 27 6.04 15.60 -12.43
C LEU A 27 4.92 15.26 -11.43
N LYS A 28 3.64 15.42 -11.79
CA LYS A 28 2.53 15.19 -10.83
C LYS A 28 2.38 13.72 -10.46
N LYS A 29 2.55 12.83 -11.44
CA LYS A 29 2.48 11.37 -11.27
C LYS A 29 3.65 10.84 -10.45
N LEU A 30 4.84 11.43 -10.63
CA LEU A 30 6.02 11.11 -9.83
C LEU A 30 5.84 11.58 -8.38
N TRP A 31 5.28 12.78 -8.19
CA TRP A 31 5.02 13.35 -6.88
C TRP A 31 4.01 12.53 -6.07
N ASN A 32 2.95 12.01 -6.70
CA ASN A 32 1.98 11.16 -6.01
C ASN A 32 2.60 9.81 -5.54
N ARG A 33 3.51 9.23 -6.34
CA ARG A 33 4.29 8.06 -5.94
C ARG A 33 5.24 8.35 -4.79
N LEU A 34 5.96 9.46 -4.87
CA LEU A 34 6.86 9.92 -3.80
C LEU A 34 6.10 10.20 -2.50
N PHE A 35 4.91 10.80 -2.59
CA PHE A 35 4.06 11.06 -1.44
C PHE A 35 3.57 9.76 -0.78
N GLY A 36 3.14 8.77 -1.59
CA GLY A 36 2.79 7.44 -1.09
C GLY A 36 3.96 6.75 -0.39
N LEU A 37 5.16 6.83 -0.98
CA LEU A 37 6.38 6.28 -0.39
C LEU A 37 6.78 6.99 0.91
N PHE A 38 6.64 8.33 0.96
CA PHE A 38 6.91 9.11 2.16
C PHE A 38 5.97 8.74 3.31
N ILE A 39 4.66 8.68 3.06
CA ILE A 39 3.69 8.26 4.08
C ILE A 39 4.00 6.84 4.58
N CYS A 40 4.30 5.92 3.66
CA CYS A 40 4.69 4.55 4.01
C CYS A 40 5.90 4.51 4.96
N VAL A 41 6.95 5.27 4.66
CA VAL A 41 8.13 5.37 5.54
C VAL A 41 7.77 5.96 6.89
N CYS A 42 6.96 7.03 6.94
CA CYS A 42 6.50 7.63 8.19
C CYS A 42 5.69 6.65 9.05
N VAL A 43 4.82 5.84 8.44
CA VAL A 43 4.05 4.81 9.14
C VAL A 43 4.98 3.73 9.71
N GLY A 44 5.96 3.26 8.94
CA GLY A 44 6.95 2.29 9.42
C GLY A 44 7.80 2.84 10.57
N ILE A 45 8.19 4.12 10.50
CA ILE A 45 8.92 4.80 11.58
C ILE A 45 8.06 4.88 12.84
N TYR A 46 6.81 5.34 12.70
CA TYR A 46 5.89 5.47 13.83
C TYR A 46 5.62 4.12 14.50
N ALA A 47 5.38 3.06 13.71
CA ALA A 47 5.21 1.71 14.23
C ALA A 47 6.46 1.23 14.98
N GLY A 48 7.66 1.48 14.45
CA GLY A 48 8.92 1.10 15.09
C GLY A 48 9.21 1.87 16.38
N LEU A 49 8.89 3.16 16.43
CA LEU A 49 9.05 3.99 17.64
C LEU A 49 8.09 3.59 18.77
N MET A 50 6.91 3.06 18.42
CA MET A 50 5.92 2.60 19.40
C MET A 50 6.23 1.21 19.98
N CYS A 51 7.17 0.48 19.39
CA CYS A 51 7.59 -0.83 19.91
C CYS A 51 8.40 -0.65 21.20
N ARG A 52 7.99 -1.34 22.28
CA ARG A 52 8.73 -1.35 23.56
C ARG A 52 9.78 -2.44 23.61
N THR A 53 9.68 -3.43 22.73
CA THR A 53 10.61 -4.55 22.64
C THR A 53 10.90 -4.88 21.18
N MET A 54 12.07 -5.49 20.94
CA MET A 54 12.41 -6.00 19.61
C MET A 54 11.43 -7.05 19.11
N GLN A 55 10.91 -7.91 19.98
CA GLN A 55 9.94 -8.94 19.60
C GLN A 55 8.64 -8.35 19.05
N GLU A 56 8.13 -7.26 19.64
CA GLU A 56 6.97 -6.54 19.11
C GLU A 56 7.23 -6.02 17.68
N SER A 57 8.42 -5.49 17.41
CA SER A 57 8.75 -4.99 16.07
C SER A 57 8.71 -6.06 14.98
N TRP A 58 9.10 -7.30 15.31
CA TRP A 58 8.99 -8.45 14.40
C TRP A 58 7.53 -8.86 14.16
N ILE A 59 6.68 -8.74 15.18
CA ILE A 59 5.24 -9.00 15.05
C ILE A 59 4.60 -7.94 14.13
N TYR A 60 4.94 -6.65 14.29
CA TYR A 60 4.47 -5.60 13.38
C TYR A 60 5.00 -5.79 11.95
N ALA A 61 6.26 -6.17 11.79
CA ALA A 61 6.83 -6.49 10.48
C ALA A 61 6.10 -7.67 9.81
N ALA A 62 5.78 -8.72 10.58
CA ALA A 62 4.99 -9.85 10.09
C ALA A 62 3.57 -9.45 9.72
N LEU A 63 2.93 -8.55 10.48
CA LEU A 63 1.61 -8.01 10.18
C LEU A 63 1.62 -7.23 8.86
N PHE A 64 2.58 -6.34 8.64
CA PHE A 64 2.72 -5.63 7.37
C PHE A 64 3.03 -6.58 6.21
N CYS A 65 3.80 -7.63 6.44
CA CYS A 65 4.04 -8.68 5.44
C CYS A 65 2.73 -9.43 5.11
N GLY A 66 1.90 -9.75 6.11
CA GLY A 66 0.58 -10.35 5.93
C GLY A 66 -0.34 -9.48 5.08
N GLU A 67 -0.43 -8.19 5.39
CA GLU A 67 -1.20 -7.22 4.59
C GLU A 67 -0.71 -7.11 3.15
N SER A 68 0.61 -7.19 2.92
CA SER A 68 1.17 -7.21 1.57
C SER A 68 0.73 -8.44 0.77
N LEU A 69 0.61 -9.60 1.44
CA LEU A 69 0.18 -10.85 0.84
C LEU A 69 -1.32 -10.82 0.54
N VAL A 70 -2.14 -10.29 1.45
CA VAL A 70 -3.57 -10.04 1.21
C VAL A 70 -3.76 -9.12 0.01
N CYS A 71 -3.01 -8.02 -0.09
CA CYS A 71 -3.03 -7.13 -1.25
C CYS A 71 -2.67 -7.88 -2.55
N ALA A 72 -1.65 -8.74 -2.53
CA ALA A 72 -1.27 -9.56 -3.68
C ALA A 72 -2.37 -10.55 -4.09
N CYS A 73 -3.01 -11.22 -3.13
CA CYS A 73 -4.15 -12.12 -3.40
C CYS A 73 -5.33 -11.36 -4.00
N VAL A 74 -5.69 -10.20 -3.44
CA VAL A 74 -6.79 -9.36 -3.93
C VAL A 74 -6.50 -8.85 -5.35
N ALA A 75 -5.26 -8.46 -5.65
CA ALA A 75 -4.84 -8.09 -7.00
C ALA A 75 -4.98 -9.24 -8.01
N GLY A 76 -4.88 -10.49 -7.56
CA GLY A 76 -5.12 -11.68 -8.39
C GLY A 76 -6.59 -11.88 -8.78
N ILE A 77 -7.52 -11.54 -7.87
CA ILE A 77 -8.96 -11.79 -8.01
C ILE A 77 -9.66 -10.71 -8.86
N ILE A 78 -9.24 -9.45 -8.74
CA ILE A 78 -9.88 -8.32 -9.44
C ILE A 78 -9.61 -8.40 -10.94
N LYS A 79 -10.61 -8.24 -11.81
CA LYS A 79 -10.41 -8.24 -13.29
C LYS A 79 -9.92 -6.90 -13.85
N THR A 80 -10.14 -5.79 -13.14
CA THR A 80 -9.83 -4.44 -13.63
C THR A 80 -8.33 -4.10 -13.53
N TYR A 81 -7.69 -3.88 -14.67
CA TYR A 81 -6.24 -3.60 -14.78
C TYR A 81 -5.77 -2.36 -14.02
N SER A 82 -6.59 -1.30 -13.94
CA SER A 82 -6.24 -0.08 -13.22
C SER A 82 -6.11 -0.33 -11.71
N PHE A 83 -7.05 -1.08 -11.14
CA PHE A 83 -7.04 -1.46 -9.73
C PHE A 83 -5.89 -2.40 -9.39
N LYS A 84 -5.59 -3.39 -10.25
CA LYS A 84 -4.43 -4.27 -10.06
C LYS A 84 -3.14 -3.47 -9.86
N LYS A 85 -2.88 -2.51 -10.75
CA LYS A 85 -1.67 -1.68 -10.71
C LYS A 85 -1.56 -0.86 -9.42
N SER A 86 -2.68 -0.33 -8.93
CA SER A 86 -2.73 0.43 -7.68
C SER A 86 -2.48 -0.47 -6.46
N ILE A 87 -3.18 -1.61 -6.38
CA ILE A 87 -3.08 -2.56 -5.27
C ILE A 87 -1.68 -3.18 -5.19
N THR A 88 -1.06 -3.50 -6.33
CA THR A 88 0.33 -3.98 -6.35
C THR A 88 1.31 -2.92 -5.83
N ALA A 89 1.06 -1.63 -6.08
CA ALA A 89 1.88 -0.55 -5.50
C ALA A 89 1.72 -0.48 -3.97
N PHE A 90 0.50 -0.65 -3.45
CA PHE A 90 0.27 -0.75 -2.01
C PHE A 90 0.97 -1.94 -1.36
N ALA A 91 0.97 -3.11 -2.00
CA ALA A 91 1.70 -4.28 -1.51
C ALA A 91 3.21 -3.99 -1.34
N ILE A 92 3.81 -3.26 -2.29
CA ILE A 92 5.22 -2.84 -2.21
C ILE A 92 5.43 -1.86 -1.06
N TYR A 93 4.50 -0.91 -0.85
CA TYR A 93 4.58 0.01 0.28
C TYR A 93 4.53 -0.75 1.62
N TYR A 94 3.64 -1.71 1.79
CA TYR A 94 3.60 -2.51 3.03
C TYR A 94 4.89 -3.32 3.26
N LEU A 95 5.53 -3.84 2.21
CA LEU A 95 6.84 -4.48 2.31
C LEU A 95 7.94 -3.51 2.76
N ILE A 96 7.93 -2.28 2.24
CA ILE A 96 8.88 -1.24 2.67
C ILE A 96 8.65 -0.92 4.15
N SER A 97 7.40 -0.72 4.58
CA SER A 97 7.06 -0.51 5.99
C SER A 97 7.51 -1.67 6.89
N ALA A 98 7.39 -2.92 6.43
CA ALA A 98 7.82 -4.11 7.16
C ALA A 98 9.33 -4.12 7.43
N ILE A 99 10.14 -3.57 6.52
CA ILE A 99 11.60 -3.46 6.67
C ILE A 99 11.96 -2.23 7.51
N VAL A 100 11.28 -1.10 7.30
CA VAL A 100 11.54 0.16 8.02
C VAL A 100 11.21 0.03 9.51
N THR A 101 10.21 -0.76 9.88
CA THR A 101 9.78 -0.96 11.28
C THR A 101 10.89 -1.51 12.18
N PRO A 102 11.53 -2.67 11.90
CA PRO A 102 12.62 -3.20 12.72
C PRO A 102 13.88 -2.32 12.66
N ILE A 103 14.18 -1.70 11.51
CA ILE A 103 15.31 -0.76 11.39
C ILE A 103 15.11 0.44 12.32
N THR A 104 13.92 1.04 12.31
CA THR A 104 13.60 2.19 13.16
C THR A 104 13.60 1.79 14.62
N THR A 105 13.05 0.62 14.95
CA THR A 105 13.08 0.09 16.32
C THR A 105 14.53 -0.04 16.80
N TRP A 106 15.41 -0.62 15.98
CA TRP A 106 16.83 -0.75 16.30
C TRP A 106 17.53 0.58 16.52
N LEU A 107 17.29 1.56 15.65
CA LEU A 107 17.79 2.92 15.82
C LEU A 107 17.26 3.58 17.10
N SER A 108 15.99 3.38 17.44
CA SER A 108 15.36 3.91 18.66
C SER A 108 16.02 3.38 19.93
N PHE A 109 16.31 2.08 19.97
CA PHE A 109 17.04 1.46 21.07
C PHE A 109 18.51 1.92 21.12
N ALA A 110 19.17 2.04 19.97
CA ALA A 110 20.55 2.50 19.89
C ALA A 110 20.73 3.96 20.33
N PHE A 111 19.71 4.81 20.16
CA PHE A 111 19.75 6.22 20.57
C PHE A 111 19.26 6.45 22.01
N SER A 112 18.56 5.49 22.62
CA SER A 112 18.05 5.60 24.00
C SER A 112 19.05 5.11 25.06
N TYR A 113 20.20 4.55 24.66
CA TYR A 113 21.29 4.09 25.52
C TYR A 113 22.54 4.94 25.31
#